data_AF-A0AAD7JM30-F1
#
_entry.id   AF-A0AAD7JM30-F1
#
_cell.length_a   1.000
_cell.length_b   1.000
_cell.length_c   1.000
_cell.angle_alpha   90.00
_cell.angle_beta   90.00
_cell.angle_gamma   90.00
#
_symmetry.space_group_name_H-M   'P 1'
#
loop_
_entity.id
_entity.type
_entity.pdbx_description
1 polymer ?
#
loop_
_entity_poly.entity_id
_entity_poly.type
_entity_poly.pdbx_seq_one_letter_code
_entity_poly.pdbx_strand_id
1 'polypeptide(L)'
;MPPAIPSNTVALNKTTTKKNKRKPSAPMAPEKASMLVEEMCYNALLNRHYSNPPLETSSLDCIAAWRPLPCSLCCARHKHSLTFSAPPSLATLPALIAPEIAAVQKTPRARKDKLSAKEKEAFTAVLTKFRDEIRVKEQLRGNFRNMPPTLFLSSSIRNTLLDNFFAIKSETDLPPLLQSWSFCANYTHSLYEHVSTIQATIADGRKKKSKQKSATAKAPSRPRRKRKRKPSSDDEESEYDDDYGPAVQSTSGLPPRQSTRPRKQRRTAAVEDDSDSDSIFPEVLAPPPPKSRQLRIRTALQPLVNRPKPKPTSAADIAKDFGPVYRLRVRRGTQNLEPQDV
;
A
#
# COMPACT_ATOMS: atom_id res chain seq x y z
N MET A 1 27.57 41.03 62.38
CA MET A 1 27.53 39.59 62.69
C MET A 1 26.37 38.95 61.95
N PRO A 2 26.62 38.22 60.85
CA PRO A 2 25.59 37.43 60.18
C PRO A 2 25.52 35.99 60.76
N PRO A 3 24.33 35.35 60.74
CA PRO A 3 24.11 34.04 61.36
C PRO A 3 24.64 32.88 60.49
N ALA A 4 25.11 31.84 61.17
CA ALA A 4 25.60 30.59 60.59
C ALA A 4 24.48 29.81 59.89
N ILE A 5 24.72 29.41 58.64
CA ILE A 5 23.82 28.55 57.84
C ILE A 5 24.17 27.08 58.13
N PRO A 6 23.21 26.23 58.50
CA PRO A 6 23.47 24.82 58.79
C PRO A 6 23.79 24.02 57.52
N SER A 7 24.85 23.23 57.58
CA SER A 7 25.27 22.30 56.54
C SER A 7 24.32 21.10 56.47
N ASN A 8 23.45 21.08 55.46
CA ASN A 8 22.64 19.90 55.12
C ASN A 8 23.47 18.95 54.25
N THR A 9 23.98 17.88 54.85
CA THR A 9 24.60 16.75 54.13
C THR A 9 23.49 15.89 53.51
N VAL A 10 23.17 16.16 52.24
CA VAL A 10 22.30 15.27 51.44
C VAL A 10 23.13 14.08 50.97
N ALA A 11 22.77 12.89 51.43
CA ALA A 11 23.37 11.63 51.00
C ALA A 11 23.15 11.43 49.50
N LEU A 12 24.26 11.41 48.74
CA LEU A 12 24.27 11.13 47.32
C LEU A 12 23.98 9.63 47.09
N ASN A 13 22.72 9.29 46.87
CA ASN A 13 22.33 7.95 46.42
C ASN A 13 22.88 7.72 45.00
N LYS A 14 24.03 7.03 44.93
CA LYS A 14 24.61 6.51 43.68
C LYS A 14 23.67 5.47 43.07
N THR A 15 22.77 5.92 42.20
CA THR A 15 22.06 5.02 41.30
C THR A 15 23.03 4.57 40.22
N THR A 16 23.51 3.33 40.34
CA THR A 16 24.30 2.64 39.32
C THR A 16 23.42 2.39 38.10
N THR A 17 23.40 3.31 37.16
CA THR A 17 22.80 3.11 35.84
C THR A 17 23.60 2.04 35.11
N LYS A 18 22.96 0.88 34.89
CA LYS A 18 23.49 -0.20 34.04
C LYS A 18 23.83 0.39 32.66
N LYS A 19 25.12 0.56 32.37
CA LYS A 19 25.62 0.91 31.03
C LYS A 19 25.24 -0.23 30.08
N ASN A 20 24.13 -0.06 29.37
CA ASN A 20 23.79 -0.90 28.23
C ASN A 20 24.91 -0.75 27.21
N LYS A 21 25.77 -1.78 27.15
CA LYS A 21 26.86 -1.93 26.18
C LYS A 21 26.20 -2.02 24.80
N ARG A 22 25.95 -0.88 24.15
CA ARG A 22 25.41 -0.83 22.80
C ARG A 22 26.39 -1.59 21.92
N LYS A 23 25.92 -2.69 21.33
CA LYS A 23 26.66 -3.41 20.30
C LYS A 23 27.11 -2.37 19.26
N PRO A 24 28.37 -2.40 18.79
CA PRO A 24 28.81 -1.49 17.74
C PRO A 24 27.84 -1.63 16.57
N SER A 25 27.16 -0.53 16.23
CA SER A 25 26.28 -0.50 15.07
C SER A 25 27.10 -0.92 13.85
N ALA A 26 26.51 -1.76 13.00
CA ALA A 26 27.17 -2.18 11.77
C ALA A 26 27.73 -0.95 11.03
N PRO A 27 28.94 -1.06 10.44
CA PRO A 27 29.56 0.05 9.73
C PRO A 27 28.57 0.57 8.69
N MET A 28 28.33 1.88 8.73
CA MET A 28 27.41 2.55 7.82
C MET A 28 27.90 2.34 6.38
N ALA A 29 26.98 2.02 5.46
CA ALA A 29 27.33 1.91 4.05
C ALA A 29 28.02 3.22 3.59
N PRO A 30 29.14 3.14 2.84
CA PRO A 30 29.96 4.31 2.52
C PRO A 30 29.17 5.42 1.81
N GLU A 31 28.18 5.04 0.99
CA GLU A 31 27.31 5.97 0.28
C GLU A 31 26.38 6.76 1.22
N LYS A 32 25.87 6.10 2.26
CA LYS A 32 25.08 6.76 3.32
C LYS A 32 25.96 7.68 4.14
N ALA A 33 27.20 7.28 4.42
CA ALA A 33 28.17 8.14 5.08
C ALA A 33 28.46 9.38 4.22
N SER A 34 28.75 9.23 2.92
CA SER A 34 28.98 10.36 2.01
C SER A 34 27.78 11.29 1.88
N MET A 35 26.55 10.78 1.93
CA MET A 35 25.36 11.62 1.97
C MET A 35 25.31 12.48 3.25
N LEU A 36 25.62 11.89 4.41
CA LEU A 36 25.58 12.60 5.69
C LEU A 36 26.67 13.64 5.87
N VAL A 37 27.80 13.51 5.16
CA VAL A 37 28.89 14.51 5.20
C VAL A 37 28.60 15.67 4.24
N GLU A 38 27.54 15.62 3.43
CA GLU A 38 27.09 16.71 2.54
C GLU A 38 28.17 17.23 1.56
N GLU A 39 29.24 16.46 1.32
CA GLU A 39 30.36 16.88 0.47
C GLU A 39 30.04 16.82 -1.03
N MET A 40 29.12 15.93 -1.41
CA MET A 40 28.80 15.63 -2.80
C MET A 40 27.41 16.13 -3.21
N CYS A 41 27.25 16.41 -4.50
CA CYS A 41 25.96 16.77 -5.08
C CYS A 41 24.94 15.63 -4.89
N TYR A 42 23.72 15.94 -4.43
CA TYR A 42 22.66 14.95 -4.23
C TYR A 42 22.32 14.17 -5.51
N ASN A 43 22.21 14.87 -6.65
CA ASN A 43 21.90 14.24 -7.93
C ASN A 43 23.05 13.34 -8.40
N ALA A 44 24.30 13.75 -8.18
CA ALA A 44 25.47 12.93 -8.51
C ALA A 44 25.53 11.66 -7.67
N LEU A 45 25.30 11.77 -6.36
CA LEU A 45 25.24 10.63 -5.44
C LEU A 45 24.13 9.64 -5.85
N LEU A 46 22.94 10.16 -6.13
CA LEU A 46 21.79 9.34 -6.54
C LEU A 46 22.08 8.60 -7.85
N ASN A 47 22.61 9.31 -8.84
CA ASN A 47 22.95 8.71 -10.13
C ASN A 47 24.08 7.69 -10.03
N ARG A 48 25.07 7.93 -9.16
CA ARG A 48 26.14 6.96 -8.89
C ARG A 48 25.61 5.71 -8.21
N HIS A 49 24.73 5.86 -7.22
CA HIS A 49 24.12 4.73 -6.51
C HIS A 49 23.27 3.85 -7.43
N TYR A 50 22.45 4.47 -8.29
CA TYR A 50 21.59 3.74 -9.23
C TYR A 50 22.25 3.45 -10.60
N SER A 51 23.50 3.86 -10.79
CA SER A 51 24.22 3.75 -12.08
C SER A 51 23.41 4.31 -13.27
N ASN A 52 22.77 5.48 -13.07
CA ASN A 52 21.95 6.11 -14.10
C ASN A 52 22.84 6.63 -15.25
N PRO A 53 22.60 6.22 -16.51
CA PRO A 53 23.36 6.71 -17.66
C PRO A 53 22.91 8.13 -18.09
N PRO A 54 23.76 8.89 -18.82
CA PRO A 54 25.17 8.59 -19.12
C PRO A 54 26.05 8.89 -17.90
N LEU A 55 26.97 7.98 -17.57
CA LEU A 55 27.76 8.05 -16.32
C LEU A 55 28.71 9.25 -16.31
N GLU A 56 29.13 9.70 -17.49
CA GLU A 56 30.04 10.81 -17.72
C GLU A 56 29.45 12.14 -17.24
N THR A 57 28.14 12.34 -17.40
CA THR A 57 27.46 13.58 -16.97
C THR A 57 26.61 13.38 -15.72
N SER A 58 26.14 12.16 -15.47
CA SER A 58 25.26 11.88 -14.33
C SER A 58 25.99 11.91 -12.99
N SER A 59 27.30 11.65 -13.00
CA SER A 59 28.19 11.69 -11.83
C SER A 59 28.77 13.09 -11.52
N LEU A 60 28.61 14.05 -12.43
CA LEU A 60 29.04 15.44 -12.23
C LEU A 60 28.09 16.19 -11.30
N ASP A 61 28.59 17.25 -10.68
CA ASP A 61 27.74 18.14 -9.89
C ASP A 61 26.69 18.84 -10.79
N CYS A 62 25.61 19.33 -10.19
CA CYS A 62 24.52 19.90 -10.99
C CYS A 62 24.95 21.04 -11.93
N ILE A 63 25.99 21.80 -11.57
CA ILE A 63 26.41 22.98 -12.34
C ILE A 63 27.31 22.56 -13.50
N ALA A 64 28.31 21.69 -13.27
CA ALA A 64 29.12 21.12 -14.34
C ALA A 64 28.30 20.25 -15.29
N ALA A 65 27.25 19.60 -14.80
CA ALA A 65 26.29 18.86 -15.61
C ALA A 65 25.24 19.76 -16.31
N TRP A 66 25.33 21.09 -16.20
CA TRP A 66 24.39 22.06 -16.81
C TRP A 66 22.91 21.77 -16.50
N ARG A 67 22.61 21.33 -15.28
CA ARG A 67 21.23 21.04 -14.89
C ARG A 67 20.48 22.36 -14.62
N PRO A 68 19.23 22.50 -15.08
CA PRO A 68 18.47 23.74 -14.92
C PRO A 68 18.11 24.03 -13.46
N LEU A 69 18.02 23.00 -12.63
CA LEU A 69 17.71 23.10 -11.21
C LEU A 69 18.81 22.41 -10.38
N PRO A 70 19.87 23.15 -9.98
CA PRO A 70 20.88 22.64 -9.09
C PRO A 70 20.30 22.28 -7.71
N CYS A 71 20.85 21.22 -7.11
CA CYS A 71 20.48 20.86 -5.73
C CYS A 71 21.03 21.88 -4.73
N SER A 72 20.44 21.96 -3.54
CA SER A 72 20.81 22.95 -2.51
C SER A 72 22.30 22.96 -2.15
N LEU A 73 22.97 21.79 -2.13
CA LEU A 73 24.41 21.70 -1.89
C LEU A 73 25.24 22.31 -3.02
N CYS A 74 24.82 22.16 -4.28
CA CYS A 74 25.48 22.86 -5.39
C CYS A 74 25.22 24.36 -5.32
N CYS A 75 24.00 24.77 -4.98
CA CYS A 75 23.66 26.18 -4.80
C CYS A 75 24.53 26.83 -3.73
N ALA A 76 24.67 26.20 -2.56
CA ALA A 76 25.50 26.70 -1.47
C ALA A 76 26.99 26.77 -1.85
N ARG A 77 27.55 25.69 -2.43
CA ARG A 77 28.97 25.62 -2.80
C ARG A 77 29.37 26.65 -3.86
N HIS A 78 28.52 26.85 -4.85
CA HIS A 78 28.78 27.77 -5.97
C HIS A 78 28.14 29.15 -5.79
N LYS A 79 27.58 29.45 -4.61
CA LYS A 79 26.85 30.70 -4.32
C LYS A 79 25.78 31.03 -5.37
N HIS A 80 25.13 30.00 -5.91
CA HIS A 80 24.09 30.13 -6.91
C HIS A 80 22.73 30.27 -6.21
N SER A 81 21.99 31.32 -6.55
CA SER A 81 20.64 31.56 -6.03
C SER A 81 19.60 31.18 -7.08
N LEU A 82 18.63 30.35 -6.69
CA LEU A 82 17.52 29.98 -7.57
C LEU A 82 16.42 31.03 -7.46
N THR A 83 16.25 31.82 -8.52
CA THR A 83 15.12 32.72 -8.65
C THR A 83 14.01 32.01 -9.42
N PHE A 84 12.90 31.75 -8.74
CA PHE A 84 11.69 31.31 -9.40
C PHE A 84 10.86 32.55 -9.73
N SER A 85 10.29 32.60 -10.94
CA SER A 85 9.27 33.60 -11.24
C SER A 85 8.16 33.47 -10.20
N ALA A 86 7.64 34.62 -9.75
CA ALA A 86 6.47 34.60 -8.88
C ALA A 86 5.39 33.72 -9.55
N PRO A 87 4.74 32.82 -8.79
CA PRO A 87 3.64 32.06 -9.36
C PRO A 87 2.63 33.04 -9.95
N PRO A 88 1.97 32.71 -11.08
CA PRO A 88 0.91 33.54 -11.61
C PRO A 88 -0.11 33.80 -10.50
N SER A 89 -0.65 35.02 -10.47
CA SER A 89 -1.68 35.40 -9.48
C SER A 89 -2.75 34.31 -9.44
N LEU A 90 -3.19 33.95 -8.23
CA LEU A 90 -4.28 32.99 -8.05
C LEU A 90 -5.54 33.39 -8.83
N ALA A 91 -5.70 34.69 -9.13
CA ALA A 91 -6.79 35.21 -9.96
C ALA A 91 -6.71 34.84 -11.44
N THR A 92 -5.51 34.50 -11.94
CA THR A 92 -5.27 34.10 -13.35
C THR A 92 -5.27 32.60 -13.53
N LEU A 93 -5.15 31.84 -12.44
CA LEU A 93 -5.26 30.39 -12.50
C LEU A 93 -6.74 30.03 -12.70
N PRO A 94 -7.07 29.13 -13.65
CA PRO A 94 -8.42 28.60 -13.74
C PRO A 94 -8.78 28.03 -12.38
N ALA A 95 -9.95 28.43 -11.86
CA ALA A 95 -10.43 27.97 -10.57
C ALA A 95 -10.31 26.45 -10.55
N LEU A 96 -9.45 25.92 -9.68
CA LEU A 96 -9.40 24.50 -9.39
C LEU A 96 -10.72 24.20 -8.68
N ILE A 97 -11.75 23.92 -9.48
CA ILE A 97 -13.00 23.35 -8.99
C ILE A 97 -12.57 22.02 -8.42
N ALA A 98 -12.35 21.98 -7.10
CA ALA A 98 -12.23 20.73 -6.38
C ALA A 98 -13.44 19.92 -6.83
N PRO A 99 -13.25 18.72 -7.42
CA PRO A 99 -14.38 17.91 -7.86
C PRO A 99 -15.30 17.83 -6.65
N GLU A 100 -16.51 18.39 -6.80
CA GLU A 100 -17.50 18.43 -5.74
C GLU A 100 -17.59 16.99 -5.24
N ILE A 101 -17.13 16.76 -4.01
CA ILE A 101 -17.10 15.43 -3.42
C ILE A 101 -18.58 15.12 -3.18
N ALA A 102 -19.22 14.61 -4.22
CA ALA A 102 -20.65 14.33 -4.23
C ALA A 102 -20.91 13.51 -2.98
N ALA A 103 -21.71 14.08 -2.08
CA ALA A 103 -22.01 13.50 -0.78
C ALA A 103 -22.30 12.02 -1.00
N VAL A 104 -21.48 11.16 -0.36
CA VAL A 104 -21.45 9.71 -0.57
C VAL A 104 -22.87 9.19 -0.51
N GLN A 105 -23.51 9.05 -1.67
CA GLN A 105 -24.89 8.62 -1.72
C GLN A 105 -24.91 7.21 -1.16
N LYS A 106 -25.71 7.00 -0.12
CA LYS A 106 -25.87 5.71 0.54
C LYS A 106 -26.19 4.69 -0.55
N THR A 107 -25.20 3.87 -0.91
CA THR A 107 -25.34 2.99 -2.05
C THR A 107 -26.54 2.08 -1.81
N PRO A 108 -27.46 1.94 -2.77
CA PRO A 108 -28.61 1.05 -2.63
C PRO A 108 -28.13 -0.35 -2.27
N ARG A 109 -28.91 -1.04 -1.42
CA ARG A 109 -28.64 -2.37 -0.85
C ARG A 109 -27.83 -3.23 -1.83
N ALA A 110 -26.68 -3.73 -1.35
CA ALA A 110 -25.72 -4.47 -2.15
C ALA A 110 -26.41 -5.51 -3.05
N ARG A 111 -26.40 -5.24 -4.36
CA ARG A 111 -26.86 -6.20 -5.37
C ARG A 111 -26.02 -7.48 -5.22
N LYS A 112 -26.64 -8.64 -5.47
CA LYS A 112 -26.02 -9.98 -5.37
C LYS A 112 -24.77 -10.13 -6.26
N ASP A 113 -24.54 -9.18 -7.16
CA ASP A 113 -23.51 -9.22 -8.18
C ASP A 113 -22.26 -8.41 -7.81
N LYS A 114 -22.07 -8.01 -6.55
CA LYS A 114 -20.79 -7.43 -6.12
C LYS A 114 -19.77 -8.51 -5.77
N LEU A 115 -18.50 -8.30 -6.11
CA LEU A 115 -17.41 -9.14 -5.62
C LEU A 115 -17.27 -8.97 -4.11
N SER A 116 -17.11 -10.08 -3.40
CA SER A 116 -16.68 -10.06 -2.01
C SER A 116 -15.24 -9.56 -1.89
N ALA A 117 -14.85 -9.04 -0.72
CA ALA A 117 -13.49 -8.52 -0.50
C ALA A 117 -12.40 -9.55 -0.86
N LYS A 118 -12.61 -10.83 -0.51
CA LYS A 118 -11.71 -11.93 -0.84
C LYS A 118 -11.62 -12.19 -2.35
N GLU A 119 -12.74 -12.09 -3.07
CA GLU A 119 -12.77 -12.23 -4.53
C GLU A 119 -12.06 -11.03 -5.20
N LYS A 120 -12.23 -9.81 -4.68
CA LYS A 120 -11.53 -8.61 -5.17
C LYS A 120 -10.01 -8.72 -5.00
N GLU A 121 -9.57 -9.21 -3.84
CA GLU A 121 -8.15 -9.43 -3.56
C GLU A 121 -7.55 -10.49 -4.49
N ALA A 122 -8.25 -11.62 -4.67
CA ALA A 122 -7.83 -12.66 -5.60
C ALA A 122 -7.73 -12.14 -7.04
N PHE A 123 -8.73 -11.38 -7.51
CA PHE A 123 -8.71 -10.76 -8.84
C PHE A 123 -7.56 -9.75 -8.99
N THR A 124 -7.33 -8.93 -7.96
CA THR A 124 -6.22 -7.96 -7.93
C THR A 124 -4.86 -8.65 -8.00
N ALA A 125 -4.70 -9.78 -7.33
CA ALA A 125 -3.48 -10.58 -7.41
C ALA A 125 -3.22 -11.11 -8.82
N VAL A 126 -4.26 -11.60 -9.52
CA VAL A 126 -4.12 -12.05 -10.92
C VAL A 126 -3.80 -10.89 -11.85
N LEU A 127 -4.47 -9.75 -11.72
CA LEU A 127 -4.15 -8.56 -12.52
C LEU A 127 -2.73 -8.04 -12.27
N THR A 128 -2.20 -8.22 -11.05
CA THR A 128 -0.81 -7.86 -10.74
C THR A 128 0.17 -8.78 -11.45
N LYS A 129 -0.09 -10.09 -11.48
CA LYS A 129 0.72 -11.05 -12.25
C LYS A 129 0.67 -10.75 -13.75
N PHE A 130 -0.51 -10.53 -14.29
CA PHE A 130 -0.70 -10.18 -15.70
C PHE A 130 0.03 -8.89 -16.09
N ARG A 131 -0.02 -7.85 -15.24
CA ARG A 131 0.77 -6.63 -15.41
C ARG A 131 2.26 -6.93 -15.51
N ASP A 132 2.78 -7.79 -14.63
CA ASP A 132 4.19 -8.14 -14.61
C ASP A 132 4.60 -8.95 -15.85
N GLU A 133 3.70 -9.80 -16.37
CA GLU A 133 3.90 -10.51 -17.65
C GLU A 133 3.96 -9.55 -18.85
N ILE A 134 3.03 -8.59 -18.95
CA ILE A 134 3.08 -7.55 -20.00
C ILE A 134 4.39 -6.79 -19.88
N ARG A 135 4.78 -6.40 -18.67
CA ARG A 135 6.03 -5.69 -18.43
C ARG A 135 7.22 -6.47 -18.99
N VAL A 136 7.36 -7.76 -18.66
CA VAL A 136 8.48 -8.58 -19.16
C VAL A 136 8.48 -8.65 -20.69
N LYS A 137 7.32 -8.82 -21.32
CA LYS A 137 7.18 -8.89 -22.79
C LYS A 137 7.52 -7.56 -23.48
N GLU A 138 7.00 -6.45 -22.97
CA GLU A 138 7.14 -5.13 -23.57
C GLU A 138 8.47 -4.44 -23.24
N GLN A 139 9.10 -4.78 -22.11
CA GLN A 139 10.39 -4.21 -21.71
C GLN A 139 11.50 -4.52 -22.73
N LEU A 140 11.34 -5.59 -23.53
CA LEU A 140 12.25 -5.95 -24.62
C LEU A 140 12.08 -5.07 -25.87
N ARG A 141 10.94 -4.37 -26.04
CA ARG A 141 10.63 -3.60 -27.26
C ARG A 141 11.25 -2.19 -27.29
N GLY A 142 12.25 -1.90 -26.44
CA GLY A 142 13.01 -0.65 -26.42
C GLY A 142 12.22 0.55 -25.86
N ASN A 143 11.05 0.85 -26.43
CA ASN A 143 10.20 1.99 -26.10
C ASN A 143 9.68 1.96 -24.64
N PHE A 144 9.59 0.76 -24.05
CA PHE A 144 9.04 0.57 -22.70
C PHE A 144 10.08 0.14 -21.67
N ARG A 145 11.38 0.17 -22.02
CA ARG A 145 12.46 -0.39 -21.17
C ARG A 145 12.52 0.25 -19.77
N ASN A 146 12.26 1.55 -19.71
CA ASN A 146 12.31 2.37 -18.50
C ASN A 146 10.92 2.75 -17.98
N MET A 147 9.86 2.12 -18.48
CA MET A 147 8.51 2.48 -18.09
C MET A 147 8.19 1.99 -16.66
N PRO A 148 7.65 2.83 -15.77
CA PRO A 148 7.23 2.42 -14.45
C PRO A 148 6.21 1.26 -14.48
N PRO A 149 6.26 0.30 -13.54
CA PRO A 149 5.32 -0.83 -13.49
C PRO A 149 3.84 -0.39 -13.45
N THR A 150 3.56 0.74 -12.81
CA THR A 150 2.21 1.29 -12.66
C THR A 150 1.58 1.74 -13.97
N LEU A 151 2.36 2.01 -15.02
CA LEU A 151 1.84 2.42 -16.33
C LEU A 151 1.38 1.22 -17.17
N PHE A 152 1.91 0.02 -16.94
CA PHE A 152 1.47 -1.18 -17.66
C PHE A 152 0.04 -1.58 -17.29
N LEU A 153 -0.40 -1.31 -16.05
CA LEU A 153 -1.79 -1.44 -15.63
C LEU A 153 -2.08 -0.44 -14.51
N SER A 154 -2.69 0.68 -14.87
CA SER A 154 -2.95 1.76 -13.92
C SER A 154 -3.99 1.35 -12.88
N SER A 155 -3.93 1.97 -11.70
CA SER A 155 -4.92 1.73 -10.64
C SER A 155 -6.34 2.08 -11.08
N SER A 156 -6.50 3.10 -11.92
CA SER A 156 -7.80 3.49 -12.47
C SER A 156 -8.39 2.38 -13.33
N ILE A 157 -7.61 1.82 -14.26
CA ILE A 157 -8.05 0.70 -15.11
C ILE A 157 -8.42 -0.51 -14.25
N ARG A 158 -7.57 -0.87 -13.28
CA ARG A 158 -7.84 -1.98 -12.37
C ARG A 158 -9.15 -1.81 -11.60
N ASN A 159 -9.43 -0.59 -11.13
CA ASN A 159 -10.68 -0.29 -10.42
C ASN A 159 -11.89 -0.38 -11.36
N THR A 160 -11.79 0.17 -12.58
CA THR A 160 -12.84 0.05 -13.60
C THR A 160 -13.15 -1.41 -13.94
N LEU A 161 -12.12 -2.26 -14.06
CA LEU A 161 -12.29 -3.70 -14.29
C LEU A 161 -12.94 -4.40 -13.09
N LEU A 162 -12.55 -4.04 -11.86
CA LEU A 162 -13.15 -4.57 -10.62
C LEU A 162 -14.63 -4.21 -10.49
N ASP A 163 -15.00 -2.99 -10.86
CA ASP A 163 -16.37 -2.50 -10.75
C ASP A 163 -17.28 -3.07 -11.83
N ASN A 164 -16.74 -3.32 -13.03
CA ASN A 164 -17.44 -3.91 -14.17
C ASN A 164 -17.22 -5.42 -14.33
N PHE A 165 -16.63 -6.09 -13.33
CA PHE A 165 -16.17 -7.47 -13.47
C PHE A 165 -17.26 -8.45 -13.95
N PHE A 166 -18.49 -8.36 -13.45
CA PHE A 166 -19.60 -9.23 -13.89
C PHE A 166 -20.36 -8.69 -15.11
N ALA A 167 -20.12 -7.44 -15.51
CA ALA A 167 -20.70 -6.85 -16.71
C ALA A 167 -19.98 -7.31 -17.98
N ILE A 168 -18.69 -7.62 -17.86
CA ILE A 168 -17.84 -8.15 -18.93
C ILE A 168 -18.28 -9.59 -19.23
N LYS A 169 -18.93 -9.82 -20.37
CA LYS A 169 -19.39 -11.14 -20.81
C LYS A 169 -18.70 -11.62 -22.08
N SER A 170 -18.19 -10.70 -22.89
CA SER A 170 -17.43 -10.98 -24.09
C SER A 170 -16.20 -10.09 -24.19
N GLU A 171 -15.27 -10.49 -25.05
CA GLU A 171 -14.04 -9.74 -25.32
C GLU A 171 -14.33 -8.31 -25.82
N THR A 172 -15.42 -8.14 -26.57
CA THR A 172 -15.89 -6.84 -27.10
C THR A 172 -16.25 -5.82 -26.02
N ASP A 173 -16.49 -6.25 -24.79
CA ASP A 173 -16.87 -5.38 -23.68
C ASP A 173 -15.65 -4.69 -23.04
N LEU A 174 -14.43 -5.19 -23.28
CA LEU A 174 -13.21 -4.65 -22.66
C LEU A 174 -12.71 -3.34 -23.29
N PRO A 175 -12.61 -3.20 -24.63
CA PRO A 175 -12.11 -1.98 -25.25
C PRO A 175 -12.73 -0.67 -24.74
N PRO A 176 -14.07 -0.54 -24.57
CA PRO A 176 -14.65 0.70 -24.05
C PRO A 176 -14.25 0.99 -22.59
N LEU A 177 -13.94 -0.03 -21.80
CA LEU A 177 -13.44 0.12 -20.42
C LEU A 177 -11.95 0.48 -20.36
N LEU A 178 -11.21 0.27 -21.45
CA LEU A 178 -9.76 0.37 -21.54
C LEU A 178 -9.29 1.49 -22.49
N GLN A 179 -10.13 2.49 -22.78
CA GLN A 179 -9.83 3.55 -23.75
C GLN A 179 -8.52 4.30 -23.49
N SER A 180 -8.12 4.48 -22.23
CA SER A 180 -6.87 5.16 -21.84
C SER A 180 -5.64 4.25 -21.83
N TRP A 181 -5.81 2.96 -22.13
CA TRP A 181 -4.75 1.97 -22.00
C TRP A 181 -4.04 1.71 -23.32
N SER A 182 -2.76 2.11 -23.40
CA SER A 182 -1.93 1.97 -24.61
C SER A 182 -1.72 0.53 -25.10
N PHE A 183 -1.96 -0.46 -24.24
CA PHE A 183 -1.74 -1.87 -24.54
C PHE A 183 -3.03 -2.62 -24.94
N CYS A 184 -4.16 -1.91 -25.05
CA CYS A 184 -5.48 -2.48 -25.35
C CYS A 184 -5.44 -3.39 -26.59
N ALA A 185 -4.94 -2.91 -27.73
CA ALA A 185 -4.98 -3.66 -28.99
C ALA A 185 -4.27 -5.03 -28.94
N ASN A 186 -3.17 -5.15 -28.19
CA ASN A 186 -2.33 -6.36 -28.19
C ASN A 186 -2.69 -7.35 -27.08
N TYR A 187 -3.28 -6.87 -25.98
CA TYR A 187 -3.45 -7.66 -24.76
C TYR A 187 -4.91 -7.79 -24.30
N THR A 188 -5.88 -7.29 -25.07
CA THR A 188 -7.32 -7.41 -24.73
C THR A 188 -7.76 -8.87 -24.62
N HIS A 189 -7.41 -9.71 -25.59
CA HIS A 189 -7.77 -11.13 -25.58
C HIS A 189 -7.24 -11.88 -24.36
N SER A 190 -5.93 -11.74 -24.09
CA SER A 190 -5.29 -12.40 -22.95
C SER A 190 -5.81 -11.87 -21.60
N LEU A 191 -6.12 -10.58 -21.50
CA LEU A 191 -6.78 -10.01 -20.32
C LEU A 191 -8.18 -10.61 -20.14
N TYR A 192 -8.96 -10.74 -21.21
CA TYR A 192 -10.29 -11.33 -21.16
C TYR A 192 -10.24 -12.80 -20.73
N GLU A 193 -9.27 -13.58 -21.22
CA GLU A 193 -9.06 -14.97 -20.81
C GLU A 193 -8.84 -15.08 -19.29
N HIS A 194 -7.98 -14.24 -18.71
CA HIS A 194 -7.79 -14.19 -17.25
C HIS A 194 -9.06 -13.78 -16.50
N VAL A 195 -9.81 -12.79 -17.01
CA VAL A 195 -11.08 -12.37 -16.41
C VAL A 195 -12.09 -13.51 -16.42
N SER A 196 -12.30 -14.14 -17.57
CA SER A 196 -13.22 -15.27 -17.77
C SER A 196 -12.86 -16.46 -16.85
N THR A 197 -11.58 -16.81 -16.76
CA THR A 197 -11.09 -17.88 -15.88
C THR A 197 -11.44 -17.62 -14.40
N ILE A 198 -11.29 -16.36 -13.96
CA ILE A 198 -11.61 -15.97 -12.59
C ILE A 198 -13.13 -15.93 -12.39
N GLN A 199 -13.89 -15.45 -13.37
CA GLN A 199 -15.35 -15.47 -13.33
C GLN A 199 -15.88 -16.89 -13.16
N ALA A 200 -15.36 -17.85 -13.93
CA ALA A 200 -15.70 -19.27 -13.82
C ALA A 200 -15.36 -19.82 -12.43
N THR A 201 -14.15 -19.55 -11.94
CA THR A 201 -13.69 -19.98 -10.61
C THR A 201 -14.59 -19.43 -9.49
N ILE A 202 -14.99 -18.15 -9.58
CA ILE A 202 -15.89 -17.51 -8.62
C ILE A 202 -17.29 -18.11 -8.73
N ALA A 203 -17.82 -18.32 -9.94
CA ALA A 203 -19.13 -18.90 -10.16
C ALA A 203 -19.21 -20.31 -9.55
N ASP A 204 -18.20 -21.14 -9.75
CA ASP A 204 -18.13 -22.48 -9.20
C ASP A 204 -17.95 -22.47 -7.67
N GLY A 205 -17.13 -21.56 -7.14
CA GLY A 205 -17.02 -21.33 -5.70
C GLY A 205 -18.35 -20.96 -5.06
N ARG A 206 -19.15 -20.12 -5.73
CA ARG A 206 -20.50 -19.72 -5.28
C ARG A 206 -21.49 -20.89 -5.35
N LYS A 207 -21.47 -21.68 -6.44
CA LYS A 207 -22.30 -22.90 -6.59
C LYS A 207 -21.99 -23.92 -5.49
N LYS A 208 -20.70 -24.20 -5.22
CA LYS A 208 -20.24 -25.13 -4.16
C LYS A 208 -20.71 -24.67 -2.78
N LYS A 209 -20.53 -23.37 -2.44
CA LYS A 209 -21.02 -22.79 -1.18
C LYS A 209 -22.53 -22.86 -1.03
N SER A 210 -23.29 -22.63 -2.11
CA SER A 210 -24.75 -22.74 -2.10
C SER A 210 -25.20 -24.18 -1.85
N LYS A 211 -24.58 -25.16 -2.54
CA LYS A 211 -24.82 -26.59 -2.31
C LYS A 211 -24.54 -26.97 -0.86
N GLN A 212 -23.39 -26.57 -0.30
CA GLN A 212 -23.01 -26.84 1.09
C GLN A 212 -24.02 -26.25 2.08
N LYS A 213 -24.44 -24.99 1.90
CA LYS A 213 -25.47 -24.36 2.75
C LYS A 213 -26.80 -25.11 2.70
N SER A 214 -27.23 -25.52 1.51
CA SER A 214 -28.49 -26.27 1.35
C SER A 214 -28.42 -27.68 1.96
N ALA A 215 -27.26 -28.33 1.95
CA ALA A 215 -27.05 -29.62 2.59
C ALA A 215 -27.10 -29.50 4.12
N THR A 216 -26.42 -28.51 4.70
CA THR A 216 -26.51 -28.23 6.15
C THR A 216 -27.91 -27.82 6.60
N ALA A 217 -28.69 -27.13 5.76
CA ALA A 217 -30.07 -26.75 6.08
C ALA A 217 -31.04 -27.94 6.03
N LYS A 218 -30.74 -28.97 5.24
CA LYS A 218 -31.53 -30.20 5.12
C LYS A 218 -31.11 -31.29 6.10
N ALA A 219 -29.92 -31.20 6.69
CA ALA A 219 -29.53 -32.09 7.77
C ALA A 219 -30.60 -31.96 8.88
N PRO A 220 -31.24 -33.07 9.29
CA PRO A 220 -32.33 -33.02 10.27
C PRO A 220 -31.77 -32.33 11.49
N SER A 221 -32.36 -31.17 11.84
CA SER A 221 -32.00 -30.43 13.04
C SER A 221 -32.13 -31.39 14.19
N ARG A 222 -30.99 -31.93 14.64
CA ARG A 222 -30.92 -32.96 15.67
C ARG A 222 -31.75 -32.41 16.83
N PRO A 223 -32.80 -33.14 17.28
CA PRO A 223 -33.80 -32.61 18.18
C PRO A 223 -33.06 -31.95 19.32
N ARG A 224 -33.23 -30.62 19.43
CA ARG A 224 -32.55 -29.78 20.41
C ARG A 224 -32.97 -30.33 21.76
N ARG A 225 -32.13 -31.24 22.29
CA ARG A 225 -32.36 -31.97 23.54
C ARG A 225 -32.68 -30.88 24.54
N LYS A 226 -33.95 -30.80 24.97
CA LYS A 226 -34.40 -29.85 25.99
C LYS A 226 -33.56 -30.14 27.22
N ARG A 227 -32.41 -29.46 27.38
CA ARG A 227 -31.69 -29.42 28.64
C ARG A 227 -32.64 -28.71 29.57
N LYS A 228 -33.32 -29.52 30.38
CA LYS A 228 -34.10 -29.13 31.54
C LYS A 228 -33.20 -28.15 32.31
N ARG A 229 -33.49 -26.85 32.20
CA ARG A 229 -32.85 -25.82 33.03
C ARG A 229 -33.17 -26.25 34.46
N LYS A 230 -32.16 -26.67 35.21
CA LYS A 230 -32.27 -26.69 36.66
C LYS A 230 -32.51 -25.23 37.07
N PRO A 231 -33.52 -24.93 37.90
CA PRO A 231 -33.58 -23.64 38.57
C PRO A 231 -32.34 -23.56 39.46
N SER A 232 -31.43 -22.64 39.16
CA SER A 232 -30.47 -22.15 40.14
C SER A 232 -31.24 -21.18 41.02
N SER A 233 -31.69 -21.66 42.18
CA SER A 233 -31.78 -20.81 43.36
C SER A 233 -30.35 -20.42 43.69
N ASP A 234 -30.03 -19.14 43.57
CA ASP A 234 -29.17 -18.44 44.51
C ASP A 234 -29.38 -16.95 44.21
N ASP A 235 -30.14 -16.37 45.13
CA ASP A 235 -30.23 -14.95 45.42
C ASP A 235 -28.83 -14.36 45.60
N GLU A 236 -28.55 -13.23 44.96
CA GLU A 236 -27.88 -12.13 45.65
C GLU A 236 -28.20 -10.80 44.96
N GLU A 237 -28.99 -10.00 45.69
CA GLU A 237 -29.03 -8.55 45.75
C GLU A 237 -27.84 -7.83 45.10
N SER A 238 -28.13 -6.95 44.15
CA SER A 238 -27.45 -5.66 44.08
C SER A 238 -28.38 -4.63 43.45
N GLU A 239 -29.10 -3.97 44.35
CA GLU A 239 -29.64 -2.62 44.28
C GLU A 239 -28.67 -1.66 43.56
N TYR A 240 -29.13 -1.04 42.47
CA TYR A 240 -28.71 0.31 42.09
C TYR A 240 -29.83 0.98 41.31
N ASP A 241 -30.28 2.07 41.90
CA ASP A 241 -31.31 3.00 41.49
C ASP A 241 -31.03 3.73 40.16
N ASP A 242 -32.15 4.05 39.50
CA ASP A 242 -32.50 5.29 38.80
C ASP A 242 -31.50 5.96 37.84
N ASP A 243 -31.92 6.16 36.59
CA ASP A 243 -32.36 7.51 36.18
C ASP A 243 -33.20 7.50 34.89
N TYR A 244 -34.17 8.39 34.92
CA TYR A 244 -35.35 8.58 34.08
C TYR A 244 -35.02 9.29 32.74
N GLY A 245 -35.76 8.97 31.67
CA GLY A 245 -35.76 9.80 30.45
C GLY A 245 -36.78 9.36 29.39
N PRO A 246 -37.65 10.26 28.86
CA PRO A 246 -39.04 9.92 28.57
C PRO A 246 -39.32 9.36 27.18
N ALA A 247 -40.40 8.58 27.15
CA ALA A 247 -41.06 8.03 25.99
C ALA A 247 -41.67 9.11 25.09
N VAL A 248 -41.40 9.02 23.78
CA VAL A 248 -42.23 9.63 22.75
C VAL A 248 -43.02 8.51 22.07
N GLN A 249 -44.33 8.52 22.31
CA GLN A 249 -45.30 7.72 21.61
C GLN A 249 -45.38 8.19 20.15
N SER A 250 -45.37 7.25 19.19
CA SER A 250 -46.00 7.51 17.90
C SER A 250 -46.59 6.23 17.33
N THR A 251 -47.91 6.19 17.43
CA THR A 251 -48.84 5.20 16.89
C THR A 251 -48.99 5.34 15.37
N SER A 252 -48.98 4.21 14.67
CA SER A 252 -49.78 3.87 13.46
C SER A 252 -49.11 2.66 12.81
N GLY A 253 -49.72 1.49 12.74
CA GLY A 253 -50.99 1.24 12.07
C GLY A 253 -50.70 0.62 10.71
N LEU A 254 -50.33 -0.67 10.68
CA LEU A 254 -50.20 -1.42 9.43
C LEU A 254 -50.96 -2.76 9.53
N PRO A 255 -51.75 -3.11 8.50
CA PRO A 255 -52.66 -4.25 8.54
C PRO A 255 -51.94 -5.61 8.41
N PRO A 256 -52.60 -6.71 8.82
CA PRO A 256 -52.02 -8.05 8.79
C PRO A 256 -51.85 -8.54 7.35
N ARG A 257 -50.60 -8.81 6.97
CA ARG A 257 -50.23 -9.34 5.66
C ARG A 257 -50.59 -10.82 5.61
N GLN A 258 -51.67 -11.15 4.90
CA GLN A 258 -52.08 -12.54 4.67
C GLN A 258 -50.99 -13.29 3.88
N SER A 259 -50.56 -14.41 4.46
CA SER A 259 -49.58 -15.33 3.88
C SER A 259 -50.29 -16.37 3.03
N THR A 260 -50.37 -16.16 1.71
CA THR A 260 -50.73 -17.19 0.74
C THR A 260 -49.47 -17.68 0.04
N ARG A 261 -48.84 -18.74 0.59
CA ARG A 261 -47.80 -19.51 -0.12
C ARG A 261 -48.46 -20.68 -0.85
N PRO A 262 -48.56 -20.69 -2.18
CA PRO A 262 -48.90 -21.91 -2.92
C PRO A 262 -47.70 -22.86 -2.88
N ARG A 263 -47.96 -24.05 -2.32
CA ARG A 263 -47.07 -25.22 -2.27
C ARG A 263 -46.95 -25.79 -3.69
N LYS A 264 -45.96 -25.33 -4.47
CA LYS A 264 -45.70 -25.86 -5.82
C LYS A 264 -45.03 -27.23 -5.71
N GLN A 265 -45.75 -28.24 -6.16
CA GLN A 265 -45.31 -29.63 -6.27
C GLN A 265 -44.09 -29.73 -7.20
N ARG A 266 -43.10 -30.49 -6.74
CA ARG A 266 -41.84 -30.78 -7.41
C ARG A 266 -42.05 -32.05 -8.24
N ARG A 267 -42.25 -31.90 -9.57
CA ARG A 267 -42.11 -33.00 -10.52
C ARG A 267 -40.62 -33.20 -10.79
N THR A 268 -40.10 -34.36 -10.41
CA THR A 268 -38.82 -34.90 -10.86
C THR A 268 -39.07 -35.58 -12.20
N ALA A 269 -38.46 -35.06 -13.28
CA ALA A 269 -38.24 -35.81 -14.50
C ALA A 269 -36.76 -36.19 -14.51
N ALA A 270 -36.52 -37.50 -14.56
CA ALA A 270 -35.24 -38.08 -14.92
C ALA A 270 -34.92 -37.68 -16.36
N VAL A 271 -33.67 -37.32 -16.62
CA VAL A 271 -33.08 -37.38 -17.95
C VAL A 271 -31.78 -38.14 -17.78
N GLU A 272 -31.76 -39.27 -18.47
CA GLU A 272 -30.65 -40.16 -18.67
C GLU A 272 -29.64 -39.55 -19.66
N ASP A 273 -28.42 -40.04 -19.50
CA ASP A 273 -27.50 -40.46 -20.54
C ASP A 273 -26.55 -39.54 -21.30
N ASP A 274 -25.39 -40.17 -21.47
CA ASP A 274 -24.40 -40.10 -22.54
C ASP A 274 -23.73 -38.77 -22.88
N SER A 275 -22.43 -38.68 -22.61
CA SER A 275 -21.44 -39.00 -23.66
C SER A 275 -20.02 -38.76 -23.16
N ASP A 276 -19.27 -39.86 -23.11
CA ASP A 276 -17.82 -39.90 -23.18
C ASP A 276 -17.30 -39.15 -24.42
N SER A 277 -16.23 -38.39 -24.24
CA SER A 277 -15.35 -37.99 -25.34
C SER A 277 -13.98 -37.67 -24.76
N ASP A 278 -13.13 -38.69 -24.76
CA ASP A 278 -11.69 -38.59 -24.70
C ASP A 278 -11.20 -37.60 -25.77
N SER A 279 -10.34 -36.66 -25.38
CA SER A 279 -9.56 -35.87 -26.33
C SER A 279 -8.13 -35.76 -25.83
N ILE A 280 -7.35 -36.68 -26.39
CA ILE A 280 -5.91 -36.81 -26.40
C ILE A 280 -5.29 -35.49 -26.88
N PHE A 281 -4.49 -34.85 -26.04
CA PHE A 281 -3.60 -33.76 -26.45
C PHE A 281 -2.20 -34.33 -26.72
N PRO A 282 -1.58 -34.04 -27.89
CA PRO A 282 -0.21 -34.44 -28.14
C PRO A 282 0.77 -33.56 -27.35
N GLU A 283 1.65 -34.24 -26.63
CA GLU A 283 2.78 -33.69 -25.87
C GLU A 283 3.83 -33.13 -26.84
N VAL A 284 3.89 -31.79 -26.94
CA VAL A 284 4.89 -31.09 -27.74
C VAL A 284 6.18 -30.97 -26.91
N LEU A 285 7.20 -31.73 -27.31
CA LEU A 285 8.57 -31.65 -26.77
C LEU A 285 9.11 -30.22 -26.85
N ALA A 286 9.46 -29.63 -25.71
CA ALA A 286 10.22 -28.41 -25.63
C ALA A 286 11.71 -28.66 -25.96
N PRO A 287 12.37 -27.78 -26.74
CA PRO A 287 13.80 -27.92 -27.04
C PRO A 287 14.69 -27.56 -25.82
N PRO A 288 15.88 -28.18 -25.68
CA PRO A 288 16.77 -27.96 -24.54
C PRO A 288 17.40 -26.55 -24.56
N PRO A 289 17.71 -25.98 -23.38
CA PRO A 289 18.28 -24.64 -23.28
C PRO A 289 19.73 -24.58 -23.79
N PRO A 290 20.15 -23.44 -24.40
CA PRO A 290 21.50 -23.27 -24.91
C PRO A 290 22.54 -23.16 -23.78
N LYS A 291 23.68 -23.81 -24.01
CA LYS A 291 24.83 -23.90 -23.09
C LYS A 291 25.41 -22.52 -22.79
N SER A 292 25.62 -22.25 -21.50
CA SER A 292 26.17 -21.02 -20.96
C SER A 292 27.61 -20.78 -21.43
N ARG A 293 27.84 -19.63 -22.08
CA ARG A 293 29.16 -19.14 -22.49
C ARG A 293 29.81 -18.45 -21.29
N GLN A 294 30.72 -19.14 -20.61
CA GLN A 294 31.54 -18.54 -19.55
C GLN A 294 32.47 -17.49 -20.13
N LEU A 295 32.22 -16.21 -19.81
CA LEU A 295 33.14 -15.12 -20.06
C LEU A 295 34.15 -15.06 -18.91
N ARG A 296 35.40 -15.41 -19.25
CA ARG A 296 36.59 -15.18 -18.43
C ARG A 296 36.72 -13.69 -18.11
N ILE A 297 36.55 -13.31 -16.84
CA ILE A 297 36.97 -12.00 -16.34
C ILE A 297 38.43 -12.12 -15.92
N ARG A 298 39.30 -11.39 -16.63
CA ARG A 298 40.73 -11.28 -16.32
C ARG A 298 40.94 -10.40 -15.09
N THR A 299 41.80 -10.93 -14.23
CA THR A 299 42.47 -10.38 -13.07
C THR A 299 43.36 -9.19 -13.43
N ALA A 300 43.23 -8.08 -12.71
CA ALA A 300 44.29 -7.08 -12.52
C ALA A 300 43.95 -6.17 -11.32
N LEU A 301 44.34 -6.60 -10.11
CA LEU A 301 44.45 -5.70 -8.96
C LEU A 301 45.91 -5.74 -8.50
N GLN A 302 46.61 -4.62 -8.67
CA GLN A 302 47.90 -4.39 -8.02
C GLN A 302 47.67 -3.97 -6.55
N PRO A 303 48.59 -4.32 -5.63
CA PRO A 303 48.50 -3.92 -4.24
C PRO A 303 49.16 -2.55 -4.02
N LEU A 304 48.38 -1.54 -3.65
CA LEU A 304 48.93 -0.29 -3.12
C LEU A 304 49.28 -0.49 -1.64
N VAL A 305 50.59 -0.63 -1.45
CA VAL A 305 51.34 -0.78 -0.21
C VAL A 305 51.31 0.52 0.61
N ASN A 306 51.08 0.34 1.92
CA ASN A 306 51.47 1.20 3.05
C ASN A 306 51.17 2.71 2.99
N ARG A 307 50.03 3.12 3.58
CA ARG A 307 49.92 4.42 4.26
C ARG A 307 49.90 4.21 5.78
N PRO A 308 50.73 4.94 6.55
CA PRO A 308 50.69 4.88 8.02
C PRO A 308 49.36 5.44 8.54
N LYS A 309 48.69 4.68 9.42
CA LYS A 309 47.44 5.11 10.07
C LYS A 309 47.73 6.25 11.05
N PRO A 310 47.00 7.37 11.01
CA PRO A 310 47.06 8.37 12.07
C PRO A 310 46.58 7.76 13.40
N LYS A 311 47.29 8.06 14.48
CA LYS A 311 46.93 7.65 15.85
C LYS A 311 45.54 8.20 16.19
N PRO A 312 44.65 7.41 16.81
CA PRO A 312 43.34 7.91 17.23
C PRO A 312 43.52 8.94 18.35
N THR A 313 43.05 10.16 18.10
CA THR A 313 42.79 11.17 19.14
C THR A 313 41.75 10.62 20.11
N SER A 314 41.94 10.89 21.39
CA SER A 314 41.10 10.31 22.43
C SER A 314 39.66 10.83 22.28
N ALA A 315 38.67 9.98 22.57
CA ALA A 315 37.26 10.36 22.51
C ALA A 315 36.90 11.54 23.45
N ALA A 316 37.79 11.88 24.40
CA ALA A 316 37.62 13.02 25.28
C ALA A 316 37.94 14.36 24.59
N ASP A 317 38.78 14.36 23.55
CA ASP A 317 39.16 15.57 22.82
C ASP A 317 38.09 15.97 21.81
N ILE A 318 37.40 15.00 21.20
CA ILE A 318 36.28 15.25 20.26
C ILE A 318 35.03 15.79 20.98
N ALA A 319 34.84 15.45 22.26
CA ALA A 319 33.65 15.85 23.02
C ALA A 319 33.66 17.33 23.44
N LYS A 320 34.79 18.04 23.36
CA LYS A 320 34.88 19.46 23.73
C LYS A 320 34.34 20.41 22.66
N ASP A 321 34.33 19.97 21.40
CA ASP A 321 33.94 20.83 20.28
C ASP A 321 32.43 20.79 19.96
N PHE A 322 31.69 19.83 20.52
CA PHE A 322 30.25 19.69 20.30
C PHE A 322 29.44 20.03 21.56
N GLY A 323 29.39 21.33 21.87
CA GLY A 323 28.43 21.87 22.83
C GLY A 323 26.98 21.71 22.34
N PRO A 324 26.01 21.35 23.21
CA PRO A 324 24.64 21.11 22.80
C PRO A 324 23.89 22.42 22.49
N VAL A 325 23.69 22.71 21.20
CA VAL A 325 22.80 23.79 20.72
C VAL A 325 21.36 23.29 20.70
N TYR A 326 20.73 23.16 21.87
CA TYR A 326 19.27 23.03 21.94
C TYR A 326 18.64 24.42 22.03
N ARG A 327 18.19 24.97 20.90
CA ARG A 327 17.25 26.10 20.92
C ARG A 327 15.88 25.57 21.36
N LEU A 328 15.43 26.03 22.53
CA LEU A 328 14.07 25.85 23.02
C LEU A 328 13.07 26.40 21.98
N ARG A 329 12.19 25.51 21.50
CA ARG A 329 11.11 25.86 20.58
C ARG A 329 10.03 26.58 21.37
N VAL A 330 9.96 27.91 21.25
CA VAL A 330 8.89 28.72 21.83
C VAL A 330 7.56 28.29 21.20
N ARG A 331 6.64 27.77 22.02
CA ARG A 331 5.25 27.48 21.62
C ARG A 331 4.58 28.81 21.28
N ARG A 332 4.11 28.97 20.04
CA ARG A 332 3.22 30.09 19.67
C ARG A 332 1.91 29.95 20.45
N GLY A 333 1.65 30.94 21.30
CA GLY A 333 0.38 31.11 21.99
C GLY A 333 -0.75 31.35 20.98
N THR A 334 -1.92 30.85 21.36
CA THR A 334 -3.24 31.14 20.80
C THR A 334 -3.44 32.65 20.66
N GLN A 335 -3.65 33.12 19.43
CA GLN A 335 -4.11 34.47 19.17
C GLN A 335 -5.61 34.54 19.49
N ASN A 336 -5.95 35.46 20.40
CA ASN A 336 -7.32 35.86 20.69
C ASN A 336 -7.96 36.46 19.44
N LEU A 337 -9.20 36.05 19.17
CA LEU A 337 -10.11 36.71 18.23
C LEU A 337 -10.64 37.98 18.92
N GLU A 338 -10.32 39.14 18.35
CA GLU A 338 -11.06 40.38 18.62
C GLU A 338 -12.47 40.30 18.00
N PRO A 339 -13.51 40.79 18.68
CA PRO A 339 -14.80 41.05 18.07
C PRO A 339 -14.73 42.35 17.25
N GLN A 340 -15.12 42.27 15.97
CA GLN A 340 -15.43 43.47 15.19
C GLN A 340 -16.85 43.92 15.53
N ASP A 341 -16.95 45.09 16.17
CA ASP A 341 -18.11 45.96 16.06
C ASP A 341 -17.97 46.80 14.77
N VAL A 342 -19.03 46.82 13.97
CA VAL A 342 -19.63 47.95 13.19
C VAL A 342 -20.59 47.37 12.15
#